data_AF-A0A9E1WSZ2-F1
#
_entry.id   AF-A0A9E1WSZ2-F1
#
_cell.length_a   1.000
_cell.length_b   1.000
_cell.length_c   1.000
_cell.angle_alpha   90.00
_cell.angle_beta   90.00
_cell.angle_gamma   90.00
#
_symmetry.space_group_name_H-M   'P 1'
#
loop_
_entity.id
_entity.type
_entity.pdbx_description
1 polymer ?
#
loop_
_entity_poly.entity_id
_entity_poly.type
_entity_poly.pdbx_seq_one_letter_code
_entity_poly.pdbx_strand_id
1 'polypeptide(L)'
;MDRKTKNVVLNCEEEFGPEWNWMPKKLIDLIPWAEKYLELVPEEYRDSTILEVVSFLESHRDNSLNVKVHYSRPETNDELKTRLAVEETQKLEQQETERLKLEELKAKFNDR
;
A
#
# COMPACT_ATOMS: atom_id res chain seq x y z
N MET A 1 15.01 -9.20 -15.03
CA MET A 1 13.87 -8.29 -14.79
C MET A 1 13.89 -7.97 -13.32
N ASP A 2 14.10 -6.70 -12.97
CA ASP A 2 14.24 -6.32 -11.57
C ASP A 2 12.86 -6.19 -10.92
N ARG A 3 12.71 -6.81 -9.75
CA ARG A 3 11.50 -6.69 -8.93
C ARG A 3 11.50 -5.30 -8.29
N LYS A 4 10.36 -4.62 -8.32
CA LYS A 4 10.21 -3.36 -7.58
C LYS A 4 9.98 -3.66 -6.11
N THR A 5 10.43 -2.76 -5.24
CA THR A 5 10.06 -2.79 -3.82
C THR A 5 8.68 -2.18 -3.64
N LYS A 6 7.85 -2.81 -2.82
CA LYS A 6 6.49 -2.37 -2.46
C LYS A 6 6.41 -2.14 -0.96
N ASN A 7 5.69 -1.10 -0.57
CA ASN A 7 5.30 -0.86 0.81
C ASN A 7 3.96 -1.57 1.05
N VAL A 8 3.95 -2.48 2.02
CA VAL A 8 2.75 -3.21 2.46
C VAL A 8 2.26 -2.55 3.74
N VAL A 9 0.95 -2.29 3.82
CA VAL A 9 0.29 -1.73 5.00
C VAL A 9 -0.66 -2.77 5.58
N LEU A 10 -0.41 -3.19 6.81
CA LEU A 10 -1.35 -3.99 7.59
C LEU A 10 -2.16 -3.04 8.46
N ASN A 11 -3.48 -2.96 8.21
CA ASN A 11 -4.39 -2.21 9.06
C ASN A 11 -4.85 -3.12 10.20
N CYS A 12 -4.39 -2.85 11.41
CA CYS A 12 -4.79 -3.54 12.61
C CYS A 12 -5.81 -2.66 13.34
N GLU A 13 -7.06 -2.76 12.92
CA GLU A 13 -8.18 -2.08 13.56
C GLU A 13 -8.50 -2.79 14.88
N GLU A 14 -8.41 -2.06 15.99
CA GLU A 14 -8.86 -2.54 17.30
C GLU A 14 -10.12 -1.74 17.67
N GLU A 15 -11.26 -2.44 17.79
CA GLU A 15 -12.54 -1.84 18.15
C GLU A 15 -12.56 -1.38 19.62
N PHE A 16 -13.17 -0.22 19.86
CA PHE A 16 -13.26 0.39 21.19
C PHE A 16 -14.42 -0.20 21.98
N GLY A 17 -14.11 -0.95 23.04
CA GLY A 17 -15.05 -1.29 24.10
C GLY A 17 -14.94 -0.35 25.31
N PRO A 18 -15.97 -0.27 26.17
CA PRO A 18 -15.94 0.49 27.43
C PRO A 18 -14.82 0.03 28.39
N GLU A 19 -14.20 -1.12 28.12
CA GLU A 19 -13.06 -1.66 28.85
C GLU A 19 -11.75 -1.28 28.16
N TRP A 20 -11.32 -0.03 28.36
CA TRP A 20 -10.02 0.53 27.94
C TRP A 20 -8.81 -0.12 28.65
N ASN A 21 -8.77 -1.45 28.69
CA ASN A 21 -7.74 -2.24 29.35
C ASN A 21 -6.66 -2.77 28.39
N TRP A 22 -6.83 -2.56 27.08
CA TRP A 22 -5.89 -3.06 26.07
C TRP A 22 -4.74 -2.09 25.75
N MET A 23 -4.91 -0.78 25.98
CA MET A 23 -3.82 0.18 25.77
C MET A 23 -2.82 0.10 26.94
N PRO A 24 -1.53 -0.11 26.65
CA PRO A 24 -0.49 -0.14 27.67
C PRO A 24 -0.46 1.15 28.49
N LYS A 25 -0.65 1.04 29.81
CA LYS A 25 -0.58 2.20 30.73
C LYS A 25 0.86 2.45 31.22
N LYS A 26 1.73 1.45 31.11
CA LYS A 26 3.13 1.54 31.50
C LYS A 26 4.01 1.21 30.30
N LEU A 27 5.22 1.78 30.29
CA LEU A 27 6.22 1.50 29.25
C LEU A 27 6.60 0.02 29.16
N ILE A 28 6.62 -0.69 30.29
CA ILE A 28 6.92 -2.13 30.31
C ILE A 28 5.85 -2.96 29.56
N ASP A 29 4.61 -2.48 29.54
CA ASP A 29 3.50 -3.13 28.85
C ASP A 29 3.43 -2.70 27.37
N LEU A 30 4.10 -1.59 27.01
CA LEU A 30 4.12 -1.04 25.65
C LEU A 30 4.96 -1.91 24.71
N ILE A 31 6.09 -2.44 25.20
CA ILE A 31 6.99 -3.26 24.40
C ILE A 31 6.29 -4.55 23.92
N PRO A 32 5.70 -5.39 24.81
CA PRO A 32 4.97 -6.58 24.38
C PRO A 32 3.78 -6.26 23.46
N TRP A 33 3.11 -5.14 23.71
CA TRP A 33 2.02 -4.69 22.84
C TRP A 33 2.50 -4.31 21.44
N ALA A 34 3.69 -3.72 21.29
CA ALA A 34 4.27 -3.44 19.97
C ALA A 34 4.81 -4.71 19.29
N GLU A 35 5.39 -5.63 20.05
CA GLU A 35 5.94 -6.90 19.56
C GLU A 35 4.88 -7.76 18.86
N LYS A 36 3.63 -7.78 19.36
CA LYS A 36 2.52 -8.52 18.72
C LYS A 36 2.30 -8.12 17.24
N TYR A 37 2.57 -6.86 16.89
CA TYR A 37 2.42 -6.36 15.52
C TYR A 37 3.65 -6.67 14.66
N LEU A 38 4.84 -6.73 15.27
CA LEU A 38 6.05 -7.19 14.59
C LEU A 38 5.97 -8.67 14.20
N GLU A 39 5.27 -9.48 15.00
CA GLU A 39 5.03 -10.89 14.69
C GLU A 39 4.19 -11.09 13.42
N LEU A 40 3.34 -10.13 13.05
CA LEU A 40 2.56 -10.15 11.81
C LEU A 40 3.42 -9.91 10.56
N VAL A 41 4.62 -9.35 10.74
CA VAL A 41 5.55 -9.10 9.65
C VAL A 41 6.49 -10.30 9.49
N PRO A 42 6.70 -10.79 8.24
CA PRO A 42 7.70 -11.82 7.98
C PRO A 42 9.08 -11.40 8.49
N GLU A 43 9.81 -12.32 9.12
CA GLU A 43 11.07 -12.05 9.82
C GLU A 43 12.08 -11.29 8.95
N GLU A 44 12.17 -11.66 7.68
CA GLU A 44 13.05 -11.04 6.67
C GLU A 44 12.78 -9.55 6.37
N TYR A 45 11.62 -9.02 6.76
CA TYR A 45 11.24 -7.61 6.52
C TYR A 45 11.11 -6.78 7.80
N ARG A 46 11.28 -7.39 8.98
CA ARG A 46 11.08 -6.73 10.28
C ARG A 46 11.96 -5.50 10.46
N ASP A 47 13.20 -5.54 9.99
CA ASP A 47 14.15 -4.40 10.07
C ASP A 47 13.68 -3.15 9.32
N SER A 48 12.82 -3.31 8.31
CA SER A 48 12.25 -2.21 7.53
C SER A 48 10.89 -1.73 8.05
N THR A 49 10.42 -2.29 9.17
CA THR A 49 9.05 -2.10 9.64
C THR A 49 8.88 -0.78 10.39
N ILE A 50 7.80 -0.07 10.06
CA ILE A 50 7.39 1.16 10.74
C ILE A 50 6.01 0.93 11.32
N LEU A 51 5.88 1.14 12.63
CA LEU A 51 4.60 1.16 13.34
C LEU A 51 4.06 2.59 13.35
N GLU A 52 2.94 2.81 12.66
CA GLU A 52 2.22 4.09 12.67
C GLU A 52 0.94 3.93 13.51
N VAL A 53 0.74 4.84 14.45
CA VAL A 53 -0.43 4.85 15.31
C VAL A 53 -1.19 6.14 15.05
N VAL A 54 -2.40 6.02 14.51
CA VAL A 54 -3.23 7.18 14.15
C VAL A 54 -4.50 7.17 14.97
N SER A 55 -4.74 8.23 15.73
CA SER A 55 -6.00 8.45 16.42
C SER A 55 -6.92 9.33 15.59
N PHE A 56 -8.18 8.94 15.45
CA PHE A 56 -9.21 9.77 14.82
C PHE A 56 -10.31 10.08 15.84
N LEU A 57 -10.81 11.31 15.77
CA LEU A 57 -12.02 11.70 16.47
C LEU A 57 -13.17 11.57 15.46
N GLU A 58 -13.93 10.49 15.54
CA GLU A 58 -15.18 10.42 14.78
C GLU A 58 -16.25 11.27 15.46
N SER A 59 -16.97 12.05 14.66
CA SER A 59 -17.96 13.01 15.12
C SER A 59 -19.01 12.31 15.99
N HIS A 60 -18.98 12.63 17.28
CA HIS A 60 -19.86 12.14 18.34
C HIS A 60 -19.55 10.74 18.89
N ARG A 61 -18.60 10.73 19.84
CA ARG A 61 -18.46 9.82 21.01
C ARG A 61 -17.50 8.65 20.91
N ASP A 62 -17.00 8.31 19.73
CA ASP A 62 -16.07 7.20 19.59
C ASP A 62 -14.67 7.72 19.23
N ASN A 63 -13.74 7.61 20.18
CA ASN A 63 -12.32 7.76 19.91
C ASN A 63 -11.88 6.47 19.21
N SER A 64 -11.30 6.56 18.02
CA SER A 64 -10.69 5.40 17.35
C SER A 64 -9.18 5.55 17.28
N LEU A 65 -8.46 4.44 17.45
CA LEU A 65 -7.02 4.29 17.29
C LEU A 65 -6.82 3.20 16.25
N ASN A 66 -6.17 3.56 15.16
CA ASN A 66 -5.80 2.62 14.12
C ASN A 66 -4.28 2.42 14.20
N VAL A 67 -3.87 1.15 14.36
CA VAL A 67 -2.46 0.78 14.30
C VAL A 67 -2.18 0.25 12.91
N LYS A 68 -1.25 0.91 12.21
CA LYS A 68 -0.80 0.52 10.89
C LYS A 68 0.63 0.03 10.96
N VAL A 69 0.88 -1.13 10.36
CA VAL A 69 2.23 -1.69 10.24
C VAL A 69 2.66 -1.60 8.80
N HIS A 70 3.71 -0.82 8.54
CA HIS A 70 4.27 -0.62 7.21
C HIS A 70 5.56 -1.43 7.09
N TYR A 71 5.73 -2.21 6.03
CA TYR A 71 7.00 -2.86 5.74
C TYR A 71 7.29 -2.92 4.24
N SER A 72 8.57 -2.95 3.89
CA SER A 72 9.02 -2.98 2.50
C SER A 72 9.40 -4.39 2.09
N ARG A 73 8.81 -4.89 0.99
CA ARG A 73 9.17 -6.19 0.40
C ARG A 73 9.28 -6.13 -1.12
N PRO A 74 10.02 -7.02 -1.78
CA PRO A 74 9.96 -7.16 -3.22
C PRO A 74 8.55 -7.59 -3.68
N GLU A 75 8.19 -7.21 -4.90
CA GLU A 75 6.98 -7.71 -5.58
C GLU A 75 6.93 -9.26 -5.56
N THR A 76 5.75 -9.81 -5.34
CA THR A 76 5.50 -11.24 -5.57
C THR A 76 5.51 -11.56 -7.06
N ASN A 77 5.59 -12.84 -7.40
CA ASN A 77 5.50 -13.27 -8.80
C ASN A 77 4.16 -12.87 -9.45
N ASP A 78 3.07 -12.89 -8.69
CA ASP A 78 1.75 -12.56 -9.22
C ASP A 78 1.57 -11.05 -9.39
N GLU A 79 2.10 -10.24 -8.47
CA GLU A 79 2.17 -8.78 -8.60
C GLU A 79 3.02 -8.38 -9.81
N LEU A 80 4.16 -9.05 -10.01
CA LEU A 80 5.02 -8.84 -11.17
C LEU A 80 4.29 -9.16 -12.48
N LYS A 81 3.63 -10.32 -12.56
CA LYS A 81 2.83 -10.70 -13.74
C LYS A 81 1.74 -9.68 -14.04
N THR A 82 1.04 -9.23 -13.00
CA THR A 82 -0.02 -8.24 -13.13
C THR A 82 0.53 -6.91 -13.66
N ARG A 83 1.65 -6.44 -13.10
CA ARG A 83 2.31 -5.22 -13.58
C ARG A 83 2.73 -5.34 -15.04
N LEU A 84 3.33 -6.46 -15.43
CA LEU A 84 3.77 -6.68 -16.81
C LEU A 84 2.58 -6.71 -17.78
N ALA A 85 1.46 -7.35 -17.40
CA ALA A 85 0.25 -7.35 -18.21
C ALA A 85 -0.32 -5.93 -18.39
N VAL A 86 -0.36 -5.12 -17.33
CA VAL A 86 -0.80 -3.72 -17.41
C VAL A 86 0.15 -2.89 -18.29
N GLU A 87 1.47 -3.07 -18.12
CA GLU A 87 2.48 -2.37 -18.94
C GLU A 87 2.37 -2.75 -20.43
N GLU A 88 2.01 -3.99 -20.75
CA GLU A 88 1.77 -4.44 -22.12
C GLU A 88 0.51 -3.81 -22.72
N THR A 89 -0.61 -3.84 -21.98
CA THR A 89 -1.86 -3.21 -22.43
C THR A 89 -1.67 -1.71 -22.68
N GLN A 90 -1.01 -1.00 -21.76
CA GLN A 90 -0.74 0.43 -21.91
C GLN A 90 0.14 0.74 -23.12
N LYS A 91 1.12 -0.12 -23.44
CA LYS A 91 1.95 0.05 -24.65
C LYS A 91 1.12 -0.11 -25.92
N LEU A 92 0.21 -1.09 -25.95
CA LEU A 92 -0.67 -1.29 -27.10
C LEU A 92 -1.60 -0.10 -27.31
N GLU A 93 -2.21 0.42 -26.25
CA GLU A 93 -3.07 1.61 -26.28
C GLU A 93 -2.30 2.87 -26.74
N GLN A 94 -1.05 3.03 -26.27
CA GLN A 94 -0.18 4.12 -26.72
C GLN A 94 0.15 4.03 -28.21
N GLN A 95 0.51 2.84 -28.69
CA GLN A 95 0.81 2.62 -30.12
C GLN A 95 -0.42 2.90 -31.00
N GLU A 96 -1.60 2.48 -30.58
CA GLU A 96 -2.84 2.76 -31.31
C GLU A 96 -3.12 4.28 -31.35
N THR A 97 -2.97 4.95 -30.22
CA THR A 97 -3.13 6.41 -30.13
C THR A 97 -2.12 7.15 -31.02
N GLU A 98 -0.86 6.74 -31.05
CA GLU A 98 0.17 7.30 -31.91
C GLU A 98 -0.13 7.09 -33.39
N ARG A 99 -0.64 5.89 -33.74
CA ARG A 99 -1.05 5.58 -35.11
C ARG A 99 -2.21 6.45 -35.57
N LEU A 100 -3.24 6.64 -34.75
CA LEU A 100 -4.37 7.52 -35.05
C LEU A 100 -3.91 8.97 -35.25
N LYS A 101 -3.02 9.48 -34.39
CA LYS A 101 -2.43 10.82 -34.55
C LYS A 101 -1.64 10.96 -35.86
N LEU A 102 -0.90 9.92 -36.26
CA LEU A 102 -0.18 9.90 -37.53
C LEU A 102 -1.13 9.91 -38.74
N GLU A 103 -2.23 9.15 -38.67
CA GLU A 103 -3.27 9.14 -39.71
C GLU A 103 -3.95 10.51 -39.83
N GLU A 104 -4.32 11.15 -38.72
CA GLU A 104 -4.87 12.52 -38.71
C GLU A 104 -3.91 13.55 -39.29
N LEU A 105 -2.61 13.48 -38.94
CA LEU A 105 -1.60 14.38 -39.48
C LEU A 105 -1.42 14.16 -40.98
N LYS A 106 -1.36 12.91 -41.44
CA LYS A 106 -1.30 12.61 -42.89
C LYS A 106 -2.52 13.16 -43.63
N ALA A 107 -3.72 13.00 -43.09
CA ALA A 107 -4.94 13.55 -43.68
C ALA A 107 -4.88 15.09 -43.78
N LYS A 108 -4.40 15.77 -42.74
CA LYS A 108 -4.28 17.24 -42.73
C LYS A 108 -3.23 17.80 -43.69
N PHE A 109 -2.18 17.04 -43.99
CA PHE A 109 -1.05 17.51 -44.81
C PHE A 109 -1.03 16.95 -46.25
N ASN A 110 -1.78 15.88 -46.56
CA ASN A 110 -1.94 15.37 -47.92
C ASN A 110 -3.07 16.05 -48.73
N ASP A 111 -3.91 16.88 -48.09
CA ASP A 111 -4.99 17.65 -48.74
C ASP A 111 -4.53 19.07 -49.18
N ARG A 112 -3.21 19.29 -49.28
CA ARG A 112 -2.55 20.48 -49.85
C ARG A 112 -1.70 20.09 -51.04
#